data_AF-A0AAU3CUP6-F1
#
_entry.id   AF-A0AAU3CUP6-F1
#
_cell.length_a   1.000
_cell.length_b   1.000
_cell.length_c   1.000
_cell.angle_alpha   90.00
_cell.angle_beta   90.00
_cell.angle_gamma   90.00
#
_symmetry.space_group_name_H-M   'P 1'
#
loop_
_entity.id
_entity.type
_entity.pdbx_description
1 polymer ?
#
loop_
_entity_poly.entity_id
_entity_poly.type
_entity_poly.pdbx_seq_one_letter_code
_entity_poly.pdbx_strand_id
1 'polypeptide(L)'
;MRRSPLFWLLLSALSCAVMFFVWIWGAFSGGLDVEETCTLIEGEPYDDAYRAEHWREPSQVFPLHDKCNAAYDLVPFWVNPMLVLLAFLAVGGLIAAVWATLVRLRRLWQRRRPTSAL
;
A
#
# COMPACT_ATOMS: atom_id res chain seq x y z
N MET A 1 20.25 -13.87 -14.33
CA MET A 1 19.89 -14.27 -12.94
C MET A 1 18.46 -14.79 -12.92
N ARG A 2 18.23 -16.07 -12.61
CA ARG A 2 16.87 -16.64 -12.57
C ARG A 2 16.29 -16.40 -11.17
N ARG A 3 15.42 -15.40 -11.01
CA ARG A 3 14.81 -15.08 -9.71
C ARG A 3 13.91 -16.25 -9.27
N SER A 4 14.08 -16.71 -8.03
CA SER A 4 13.33 -17.84 -7.48
C SER A 4 11.87 -17.44 -7.17
N PRO A 5 10.91 -18.38 -7.11
CA PRO A 5 9.55 -18.06 -6.65
C PRO A 5 9.54 -17.45 -5.24
N LEU A 6 10.47 -17.84 -4.38
CA LEU A 6 10.65 -17.27 -3.04
C LEU A 6 11.02 -15.80 -3.09
N PHE A 7 11.88 -15.37 -4.02
CA PHE A 7 12.22 -13.96 -4.18
C PHE A 7 10.97 -13.10 -4.45
N TRP A 8 10.10 -13.56 -5.35
CA TRP A 8 8.87 -12.83 -5.70
C TRP A 8 7.85 -12.80 -4.56
N LEU A 9 7.75 -13.90 -3.80
CA LEU A 9 6.93 -13.92 -2.57
C LEU A 9 7.48 -12.97 -1.50
N LEU A 10 8.78 -12.96 -1.27
CA LEU A 10 9.41 -12.06 -0.29
C LEU A 10 9.23 -10.60 -0.70
N LEU A 11 9.42 -10.27 -1.98
CA LEU A 11 9.16 -8.92 -2.49
C LEU A 11 7.69 -8.51 -2.25
N SER A 12 6.75 -9.40 -2.54
CA SER A 12 5.33 -9.15 -2.32
C SER A 12 5.03 -8.92 -0.84
N ALA A 13 5.50 -9.81 0.04
CA ALA A 13 5.28 -9.72 1.49
C ALA A 13 5.91 -8.46 2.11
N LEU A 14 7.15 -8.13 1.72
CA LEU A 14 7.81 -6.91 2.16
C LEU A 14 7.08 -5.66 1.66
N SER A 15 6.60 -5.66 0.41
CA SER A 15 5.82 -4.54 -0.12
C SER A 15 4.54 -4.33 0.67
N CYS A 16 3.80 -5.41 1.01
CA CYS A 16 2.62 -5.33 1.87
C CYS A 16 2.95 -4.80 3.28
N ALA A 17 4.04 -5.26 3.89
CA ALA A 17 4.45 -4.80 5.22
C ALA A 17 4.80 -3.31 5.21
N VAL A 18 5.58 -2.85 4.23
CA VAL A 18 5.90 -1.42 4.09
C VAL A 18 4.65 -0.61 3.79
N MET A 19 3.76 -1.10 2.92
CA MET A 19 2.49 -0.44 2.61
C MET A 19 1.64 -0.24 3.85
N PHE A 20 1.56 -1.26 4.73
CA PHE A 20 0.85 -1.17 6.00
C PHE A 20 1.40 -0.05 6.90
N PHE A 21 2.72 0.04 7.06
CA PHE A 21 3.33 1.10 7.88
C PHE A 21 3.16 2.50 7.25
N VAL A 22 3.27 2.62 5.92
CA VAL A 22 3.01 3.88 5.21
C VAL A 22 1.55 4.30 5.36
N TRP A 23 0.63 3.34 5.31
CA TRP A 23 -0.80 3.59 5.50
C TRP A 23 -1.10 4.07 6.92
N ILE A 24 -0.54 3.41 7.95
CA ILE A 24 -0.65 3.87 9.34
C ILE A 24 -0.09 5.29 9.47
N TRP A 25 1.09 5.56 8.92
CA TRP A 25 1.69 6.89 8.99
C TRP A 25 0.77 7.97 8.39
N GLY A 26 0.18 7.71 7.23
CA GLY A 26 -0.77 8.64 6.61
C GLY A 26 -2.09 8.75 7.39
N ALA A 27 -2.61 7.65 7.93
CA ALA A 27 -3.89 7.63 8.62
C ALA A 27 -3.85 8.38 9.96
N PHE A 28 -2.66 8.53 10.54
CA PHE A 28 -2.43 9.25 11.79
C PHE A 28 -1.62 10.54 11.60
N SER A 29 -1.62 11.13 10.39
CA SER A 29 -0.84 12.34 10.12
C SER A 29 -1.33 13.56 10.91
N GLY A 30 -2.61 13.64 11.25
CA GLY A 30 -3.15 14.71 12.10
C GLY A 30 -3.08 14.47 13.61
N GLY A 31 -2.42 13.40 14.04
CA GLY A 31 -2.19 13.14 15.47
C GLY A 31 -3.46 12.81 16.27
N LEU A 32 -3.43 13.14 17.56
CA LEU A 32 -4.57 12.93 18.49
C LEU A 32 -5.58 14.09 18.41
N ASP A 33 -5.08 15.28 18.12
CA ASP A 33 -5.87 16.49 17.95
C ASP A 33 -5.44 17.17 16.64
N VAL A 34 -6.33 17.11 15.67
CA VAL A 34 -6.06 17.64 14.33
C VAL A 34 -6.06 19.17 14.35
N GLU A 35 -6.90 19.79 15.19
CA GLU A 35 -6.93 21.25 15.34
C GLU A 35 -5.61 21.74 15.92
N GLU A 36 -5.11 21.06 16.95
CA GLU A 36 -3.80 21.36 17.54
C GLU A 36 -2.67 21.21 16.51
N THR A 37 -2.67 20.11 15.75
CA THR A 37 -1.65 19.85 14.72
C THR A 37 -1.70 20.91 13.61
N CYS A 38 -2.88 21.23 13.09
CA CYS A 38 -3.05 22.26 12.08
C CYS A 38 -2.55 23.62 12.54
N THR A 39 -2.97 24.06 13.73
CA THR A 39 -2.73 25.44 14.20
C THR A 39 -1.35 25.62 14.84
N LEU A 40 -0.87 24.66 15.63
CA LEU A 40 0.37 24.78 16.40
C LEU A 40 1.59 24.18 15.70
N ILE A 41 1.42 23.08 14.94
CA ILE A 41 2.54 22.39 14.30
C ILE A 41 2.76 22.92 12.87
N GLU A 42 1.69 22.98 12.08
CA GLU A 42 1.76 23.41 10.68
C GLU A 42 1.54 24.92 10.50
N GLY A 43 0.88 25.57 11.47
CA GLY A 43 0.60 27.01 11.42
C GLY A 43 -0.55 27.40 10.47
N GLU A 44 -1.33 26.42 10.03
CA GLU A 44 -2.45 26.60 9.11
C GLU A 44 -3.77 26.79 9.88
N PRO A 45 -4.69 27.63 9.38
CA PRO A 45 -5.98 27.81 10.02
C PRO A 45 -6.79 26.52 9.91
N TYR A 46 -7.34 26.09 11.04
CA TYR A 46 -8.28 25.00 11.12
C TYR A 46 -9.69 25.49 10.74
N ASP A 47 -10.28 24.88 9.72
CA ASP A 47 -11.61 25.24 9.21
C ASP A 47 -12.66 24.21 9.64
N ASP A 48 -13.32 24.51 10.77
CA ASP A 48 -14.40 23.70 11.32
C ASP A 48 -15.58 23.51 10.36
N ALA A 49 -15.94 24.57 9.63
CA ALA A 49 -17.07 24.52 8.70
C ALA A 49 -16.76 23.57 7.54
N TYR A 50 -15.55 23.67 6.98
CA TYR A 50 -15.08 22.76 5.95
C TYR A 50 -15.09 21.30 6.43
N ARG A 51 -14.56 21.02 7.63
CA ARG A 51 -14.51 19.65 8.17
C ARG A 51 -15.89 19.11 8.54
N ALA A 52 -16.81 19.95 8.99
CA ALA A 52 -18.19 19.54 9.24
C ALA A 52 -18.91 19.12 7.95
N GLU A 53 -18.69 19.85 6.85
CA GLU A 53 -19.22 19.50 5.54
C GLU A 53 -18.54 18.24 4.94
N HIS A 54 -17.23 18.08 5.20
CA HIS A 54 -16.38 17.03 4.64
C HIS A 54 -16.02 15.94 5.66
N TRP A 55 -16.88 15.67 6.64
CA TRP A 55 -16.61 14.75 7.75
C TRP A 55 -16.26 13.32 7.32
N ARG A 56 -16.61 12.92 6.08
CA ARG A 56 -16.28 11.61 5.51
C ARG A 56 -14.86 11.54 4.94
N GLU A 57 -14.22 12.66 4.60
CA GLU A 57 -12.87 12.67 3.99
C GLU A 57 -11.84 11.93 4.86
N PRO A 58 -11.75 12.14 6.19
CA PRO A 58 -10.78 11.43 7.04
C PRO A 58 -11.08 9.93 7.21
N SER A 59 -12.31 9.49 6.93
CA SER A 59 -12.69 8.07 7.03
C SER A 59 -12.40 7.25 5.77
N GLN A 60 -11.91 7.90 4.70
CA GLN A 60 -11.56 7.21 3.47
C GLN A 60 -10.31 6.36 3.66
N VAL A 61 -10.37 5.09 3.25
CA VAL A 61 -9.23 4.17 3.34
C VAL A 61 -8.17 4.45 2.28
N PHE A 62 -8.55 5.10 1.16
CA PHE A 62 -7.69 5.60 0.09
C PHE A 62 -8.51 6.46 -0.89
N PRO A 63 -7.97 7.57 -1.43
CA PRO A 63 -6.73 8.24 -1.01
C PRO A 63 -6.86 8.76 0.43
N LEU A 64 -5.74 8.75 1.16
CA LEU A 64 -5.71 9.27 2.52
C LEU A 64 -5.67 10.80 2.45
N HIS A 65 -6.53 11.42 3.25
CA HIS A 65 -6.64 12.86 3.41
C HIS A 65 -6.93 13.16 4.89
N ASP A 66 -6.26 14.15 5.44
CA ASP A 66 -6.59 14.73 6.74
C ASP A 66 -6.36 16.24 6.67
N LYS A 67 -7.36 16.92 6.14
CA LYS A 67 -7.25 18.34 5.78
C LYS A 67 -7.50 19.25 6.96
N CYS A 68 -6.69 20.29 7.06
CA CYS A 68 -6.93 21.43 7.95
C CYS A 68 -7.98 22.36 7.38
N ASN A 69 -7.90 22.60 6.07
CA ASN A 69 -8.78 23.46 5.29
C ASN A 69 -8.80 22.97 3.82
N ALA A 70 -9.53 23.65 2.93
CA ALA A 70 -9.62 23.24 1.53
C ALA A 70 -8.28 23.20 0.77
N ALA A 71 -7.25 23.92 1.25
CA ALA A 71 -5.96 24.08 0.60
C ALA A 71 -4.83 23.24 1.22
N TYR A 72 -4.93 22.88 2.50
CA TYR A 72 -3.86 22.19 3.23
C TYR A 72 -4.28 20.81 3.74
N ASP A 73 -3.46 19.82 3.41
CA ASP A 73 -3.62 18.42 3.81
C ASP A 73 -2.42 17.98 4.64
N LEU A 74 -2.69 17.43 5.82
CA LEU A 74 -1.65 16.91 6.72
C LEU A 74 -1.02 15.64 6.18
N VAL A 75 -1.72 14.91 5.30
CA VAL A 75 -1.16 13.72 4.66
C VAL A 75 -0.07 14.16 3.67
N PRO A 76 1.20 13.76 3.87
CA PRO A 76 2.27 14.18 2.98
C PRO A 76 2.01 13.73 1.54
N PHE A 77 2.32 14.59 0.57
CA PHE A 77 2.04 14.37 -0.85
C PHE A 77 2.59 13.04 -1.43
N TRP A 78 3.61 12.46 -0.79
CA TRP A 78 4.25 11.22 -1.22
C TRP A 78 3.54 9.95 -0.73
N VAL A 79 2.69 10.03 0.30
CA VAL A 79 2.05 8.85 0.92
C VAL A 79 1.16 8.12 -0.08
N ASN A 80 0.21 8.83 -0.71
CA ASN A 80 -0.73 8.23 -1.66
C ASN A 80 -0.01 7.61 -2.88
N PRO A 81 0.93 8.30 -3.56
CA PRO A 81 1.74 7.68 -4.61
C PRO A 81 2.54 6.46 -4.15
N MET A 82 3.11 6.48 -2.94
CA MET A 82 3.85 5.33 -2.40
C MET A 82 2.94 4.13 -2.13
N LEU A 83 1.73 4.33 -1.62
CA LEU A 83 0.76 3.24 -1.45
C LEU A 83 0.41 2.59 -2.79
N VAL A 84 0.20 3.39 -3.84
CA VAL A 84 -0.05 2.87 -5.19
C VAL A 84 1.13 2.05 -5.70
N LEU A 85 2.35 2.58 -5.58
CA LEU A 85 3.57 1.87 -6.01
C LEU A 85 3.74 0.54 -5.26
N LEU A 86 3.57 0.55 -3.94
CA LEU A 86 3.72 -0.65 -3.10
C LEU A 86 2.63 -1.68 -3.40
N ALA A 87 1.40 -1.25 -3.68
CA ALA A 87 0.32 -2.14 -4.12
C ALA A 87 0.67 -2.82 -5.46
N PHE A 88 1.22 -2.08 -6.43
CA PHE A 88 1.69 -2.67 -7.68
C PHE A 88 2.83 -3.67 -7.48
N LEU A 89 3.80 -3.37 -6.62
CA LEU A 89 4.89 -4.29 -6.29
C LEU A 89 4.38 -5.55 -5.57
N ALA A 90 3.43 -5.39 -4.64
CA ALA A 90 2.80 -6.48 -3.92
C ALA A 90 2.05 -7.43 -4.87
N VAL A 91 1.16 -6.89 -5.70
CA VAL A 91 0.36 -7.66 -6.66
C VAL A 91 1.25 -8.26 -7.74
N GLY A 92 2.16 -7.48 -8.32
CA GLY A 92 3.09 -7.95 -9.35
C GLY A 92 4.01 -9.07 -8.84
N GLY A 93 4.53 -8.92 -7.62
CA GLY A 93 5.32 -9.95 -6.94
C GLY A 93 4.53 -11.22 -6.69
N LEU A 94 3.27 -11.11 -6.25
CA LEU A 94 2.41 -12.27 -6.01
C LEU A 94 2.10 -13.02 -7.32
N ILE A 95 1.73 -12.30 -8.39
CA ILE A 95 1.48 -12.90 -9.70
C ILE A 95 2.73 -13.62 -10.21
N ALA A 96 3.90 -12.98 -10.12
CA ALA A 96 5.16 -13.58 -10.56
C ALA A 96 5.53 -14.83 -9.74
N ALA A 97 5.28 -14.82 -8.43
CA ALA A 97 5.49 -15.98 -7.55
C ALA A 97 4.58 -17.16 -7.90
N VAL A 98 3.27 -16.90 -8.09
CA VAL A 98 2.29 -17.91 -8.49
C VAL A 98 2.69 -18.50 -9.84
N TRP A 99 2.99 -17.66 -10.83
CA TRP A 99 3.41 -18.10 -12.15
C TRP A 99 4.68 -18.96 -12.10
N ALA A 100 5.72 -18.51 -11.39
CA ALA A 100 6.96 -19.25 -11.24
C ALA A 100 6.75 -20.62 -10.57
N THR A 101 5.85 -20.68 -9.58
CA THR A 101 5.49 -21.92 -8.89
C THR A 101 4.73 -22.86 -9.82
N LEU A 102 3.73 -22.39 -10.56
CA LEU A 102 2.99 -23.18 -11.54
C LEU A 102 3.91 -23.74 -12.64
N VAL A 103 4.83 -22.93 -13.17
CA VAL A 103 5.82 -23.38 -14.16
C VAL A 103 6.73 -24.47 -13.58
N ARG A 104 7.15 -24.34 -12.31
CA ARG A 104 7.96 -25.36 -11.64
C ARG A 104 7.18 -26.66 -11.44
N LEU A 105 5.94 -26.58 -10.97
CA LEU A 105 5.07 -27.74 -10.78
C LEU A 105 4.78 -28.46 -12.10
N ARG A 106 4.48 -27.73 -13.19
CA ARG A 106 4.29 -28.31 -14.53
C ARG A 106 5.52 -29.07 -15.00
N ARG A 107 6.73 -28.52 -14.81
CA ARG A 107 7.98 -29.19 -15.17
C ARG A 107 8.22 -30.45 -14.34
N LEU A 108 7.94 -30.40 -13.03
CA LEU A 108 8.05 -31.56 -12.15
C LEU A 108 7.04 -32.65 -12.52
N TRP A 109 5.81 -32.26 -12.90
CA TRP A 109 4.78 -33.19 -13.35
C TRP A 109 5.13 -33.84 -14.69
N GLN A 110 5.65 -33.08 -15.65
CA GLN A 110 6.16 -33.62 -16.92
C GLN A 110 7.30 -34.62 -16.71
N ARG A 111 8.24 -34.34 -15.78
CA ARG A 111 9.31 -35.28 -15.43
C ARG A 111 8.80 -36.54 -14.72
N ARG A 112 7.69 -36.44 -13.99
CA ARG A 112 7.07 -37.56 -13.26
C ARG A 112 6.11 -38.38 -14.10
N ARG A 113 5.67 -37.92 -15.27
CA ARG A 113 4.95 -38.77 -16.21
C ARG A 113 5.92 -39.86 -16.66
N PRO A 114 5.75 -41.13 -16.22
CA PRO A 114 6.57 -42.20 -16.74
C PRO A 114 6.31 -42.25 -18.25
N THR A 115 7.38 -42.38 -19.02
CA THR A 115 7.30 -42.71 -20.44
C THR A 115 6.66 -44.10 -20.53
N SER A 116 5.33 -44.16 -20.55
CA SER A 116 4.60 -45.36 -20.97
C SER A 116 4.73 -45.45 -22.49
N ALA A 117 5.89 -45.92 -22.93
CA ALA A 117 6.16 -46.43 -24.28
C ALA A 117 6.86 -47.77 -24.01
N LEU A 118 6.18 -48.93 -24.07
CA LEU A 118 5.60 -49.57 -25.26
C LEU A 118 6.67 -49.81 -26.33
#